data_AF-D8R9F6-F1
#
_entry.id   AF-D8R9F6-F1
#
_cell.length_a   1.000
_cell.length_b   1.000
_cell.length_c   1.000
_cell.angle_alpha   90.00
_cell.angle_beta   90.00
_cell.angle_gamma   90.00
#
_symmetry.space_group_name_H-M   'P 1'
#
loop_
_entity.id
_entity.type
_entity.pdbx_description
1 polymer ?
#
loop_
_entity_poly.entity_id
_entity_poly.type
_entity_poly.pdbx_seq_one_letter_code
_entity_poly.pdbx_strand_id
1 'polypeptide(L)'
;MALEGVDILVVLQFYEVEEDAKRGVTQLAKLTKAVTLGLVVPGSVVQVAYLDRQGTLKMDRLEAPGFIDITAYSWRLSGMRFYPSHFLGRLWAGAYEIVVLLDYLDFVDPVHGNTPLLAALQCQVPDLTLIKFLVDNGANATVQAKSGVYTVVHCTQTVVDALDDNGKSQAHLKSLAPKELCETENLELLKMLLQLGLSPNKAYQGILALNNALYGRNCMERLQLLLKAGADPTLQDGKGRSALKLVVSMDEQPPEVVRLVARACQERNMIDVKVNPVNTALGRACGFYEPVTCCVLIECGASPFGTFGYPPQDLHTGLKMLFALTDTPLPDCLKFQCSNE
;
A
#
# COMPACT_ATOMS: atom_id res chain seq x y z
N MET A 1 4.58 26.47 23.14
CA MET A 1 3.16 26.84 23.35
C MET A 1 2.58 25.85 24.35
N ALA A 2 1.72 26.30 25.28
CA ALA A 2 0.92 25.36 26.06
C ALA A 2 -0.16 24.77 25.13
N LEU A 3 -0.29 23.45 25.10
CA LEU A 3 -1.28 22.74 24.28
C LEU A 3 -2.64 22.73 25.00
N GLU A 4 -3.21 23.93 25.23
CA GLU A 4 -4.55 24.05 25.80
C GLU A 4 -5.59 23.61 24.78
N GLY A 5 -6.30 22.51 25.09
CA GLY A 5 -7.28 21.88 24.20
C GLY A 5 -6.86 20.54 23.58
N VAL A 6 -5.68 20.00 23.90
CA VAL A 6 -5.36 18.59 23.60
C VAL A 6 -5.93 17.70 24.70
N ASP A 7 -6.79 16.74 24.35
CA ASP A 7 -7.40 15.87 25.35
C ASP A 7 -6.50 14.67 25.70
N ILE A 8 -5.66 14.20 24.78
CA ILE A 8 -4.66 13.15 25.03
C ILE A 8 -3.38 13.27 24.18
N LEU A 9 -2.23 13.23 24.87
CA LEU A 9 -0.89 13.18 24.30
C LEU A 9 -0.08 12.09 25.01
N VAL A 10 0.69 11.30 24.25
CA VAL A 10 1.68 10.34 24.77
C VAL A 10 3.02 10.60 24.09
N VAL A 11 3.97 11.22 24.83
CA VAL A 11 5.32 11.45 24.30
C VAL A 11 6.21 10.23 24.58
N LEU A 12 6.88 9.66 23.58
CA LEU A 12 7.92 8.65 23.77
C LEU A 12 9.31 9.28 23.63
N GLN A 13 10.16 9.09 24.64
CA GLN A 13 11.56 9.53 24.62
C GLN A 13 12.49 8.38 25.04
N PHE A 14 13.65 8.28 24.38
CA PHE A 14 14.66 7.24 24.64
C PHE A 14 15.89 7.88 25.29
N TYR A 15 16.43 7.22 26.32
CA TYR A 15 17.53 7.72 27.12
C TYR A 15 18.54 6.62 27.40
N GLU A 16 19.83 6.91 27.36
CA GLU A 16 20.87 5.96 27.79
C GLU A 16 20.94 5.84 29.32
N VAL A 17 20.52 6.88 30.05
CA VAL A 17 20.66 7.01 31.50
C VAL A 17 19.30 7.24 32.16
N GLU A 18 18.99 6.45 33.20
CA GLU A 18 17.70 6.53 33.92
C GLU A 18 17.44 7.92 34.55
N GLU A 19 18.47 8.59 35.04
CA GLU A 19 18.34 9.93 35.63
C GLU A 19 18.02 11.02 34.60
N ASP A 20 18.49 10.87 33.36
CA ASP A 20 18.14 11.78 32.28
C ASP A 20 16.73 11.48 31.77
N ALA A 21 16.30 10.21 31.78
CA ALA A 21 14.90 9.84 31.55
C ALA A 21 13.96 10.48 32.56
N LYS A 22 14.25 10.32 33.87
CA LYS A 22 13.45 10.96 34.93
C LYS A 22 13.34 12.47 34.72
N ARG A 23 14.45 13.15 34.43
CA ARG A 23 14.49 14.60 34.21
C ARG A 23 13.69 15.02 32.97
N GLY A 24 13.96 14.42 31.81
CA GLY A 24 13.31 14.77 30.55
C GLY A 24 11.81 14.49 30.56
N VAL A 25 11.41 13.29 30.97
CA VAL A 25 9.99 12.89 31.09
C VAL A 25 9.23 13.80 32.07
N THR A 26 9.82 14.12 33.23
CA THR A 26 9.24 15.07 34.19
C THR A 26 9.11 16.48 33.60
N GLN A 27 10.11 16.93 32.84
CA GLN A 27 10.12 18.26 32.21
C GLN A 27 9.06 18.36 31.12
N LEU A 28 8.98 17.38 30.22
CA LEU A 28 7.99 17.37 29.15
C LEU A 28 6.58 17.20 29.70
N ALA A 29 6.31 16.26 30.61
CA ALA A 29 4.97 16.07 31.19
C ALA A 29 4.44 17.35 31.88
N LYS A 30 5.32 18.17 32.49
CA LYS A 30 4.96 19.50 33.01
C LYS A 30 4.68 20.53 31.91
N LEU A 31 5.48 20.52 30.84
CA LEU A 31 5.35 21.43 29.71
C LEU A 31 4.07 21.17 28.89
N THR A 32 3.75 19.89 28.69
CA THR A 32 2.71 19.40 27.79
C THR A 32 1.40 19.03 28.51
N LYS A 33 1.43 18.89 29.84
CA LYS A 33 0.32 18.40 30.69
C LYS A 33 -0.19 17.01 30.31
N ALA A 34 0.69 16.16 29.78
CA ALA A 34 0.31 14.91 29.14
C ALA A 34 1.02 13.68 29.71
N VAL A 35 0.53 12.49 29.35
CA VAL A 35 1.23 11.23 29.65
C VAL A 35 2.53 11.22 28.84
N THR A 36 3.64 10.85 29.48
CA THR A 36 4.97 10.80 28.85
C THR A 36 5.68 9.53 29.27
N LEU A 37 6.16 8.76 28.30
CA LEU A 37 6.84 7.48 28.47
C LEU A 37 8.33 7.65 28.12
N GLY A 38 9.19 7.60 29.12
CA GLY A 38 10.64 7.51 28.92
C GLY A 38 11.10 6.06 28.95
N LEU A 39 11.77 5.60 27.91
CA LEU A 39 12.39 4.29 27.85
C LEU A 39 13.90 4.44 28.06
N VAL A 40 14.46 3.68 29.00
CA VAL A 40 15.91 3.66 29.24
C VAL A 40 16.54 2.54 28.40
N VAL A 41 17.62 2.80 27.67
CA VAL A 41 18.21 1.87 26.70
C VAL A 41 19.63 1.45 27.14
N PRO A 42 19.98 0.15 27.13
CA PRO A 42 19.12 -1.04 27.03
C PRO A 42 18.68 -1.49 28.43
N GLY A 43 17.97 -0.62 29.15
CA GLY A 43 17.35 -0.97 30.42
C GLY A 43 16.01 -1.67 30.17
N SER A 44 15.68 -2.68 30.96
CA SER A 44 14.31 -3.21 31.02
C SER A 44 13.33 -2.24 31.68
N VAL A 45 13.67 -0.96 31.82
CA VAL A 45 13.00 0.01 32.69
C VAL A 45 12.28 1.05 31.86
N VAL A 46 10.97 1.17 32.06
CA VAL A 46 10.16 2.26 31.50
C VAL A 46 9.71 3.18 32.62
N GLN A 47 9.91 4.48 32.43
CA GLN A 47 9.48 5.56 33.31
C GLN A 47 8.22 6.18 32.72
N VAL A 48 7.12 6.21 33.48
CA VAL A 48 5.82 6.73 33.04
C VAL A 48 5.46 7.96 33.86
N ALA A 49 5.49 9.14 33.24
CA ALA A 49 4.88 10.34 33.80
C ALA A 49 3.42 10.44 33.39
N TYR A 50 2.56 10.88 34.30
CA TYR A 50 1.15 11.16 34.03
C TYR A 50 0.58 12.18 35.01
N LEU A 51 -0.53 12.83 34.66
CA LEU A 51 -1.29 13.65 35.60
C LEU A 51 -2.42 12.80 36.21
N ASP A 52 -2.53 12.80 37.54
CA ASP A 52 -3.68 12.19 38.20
C ASP A 52 -4.97 13.04 38.06
N ARG A 53 -6.08 12.56 38.62
CA ARG A 53 -7.39 13.25 38.56
C ARG A 53 -7.39 14.64 39.23
N GLN A 54 -6.37 14.98 40.00
CA GLN A 54 -6.20 16.28 40.65
C GLN A 54 -5.24 17.19 39.87
N GLY A 55 -4.74 16.75 38.71
CA GLY A 55 -3.72 17.46 37.93
C GLY A 55 -2.31 17.35 38.55
N THR A 56 -2.09 16.45 39.50
CA THR A 56 -0.77 16.26 40.13
C THR A 56 0.07 15.31 39.27
N LEU A 57 1.31 15.71 38.99
CA LEU A 57 2.26 14.85 38.29
C LEU A 57 2.63 13.63 39.14
N LYS A 58 2.47 12.44 38.56
CA LYS A 58 2.90 11.15 39.09
C LYS A 58 3.95 10.55 38.15
N MET A 59 4.76 9.67 38.72
CA MET A 59 5.89 8.99 38.06
C MET A 59 5.90 7.54 38.51
N ASP A 60 5.64 6.61 37.59
CA ASP A 60 5.71 5.17 37.85
C ASP A 60 6.89 4.54 37.09
N ARG A 61 7.55 3.56 37.70
CA ARG A 61 8.68 2.82 37.14
C ARG A 61 8.27 1.37 36.93
N LEU A 62 8.35 0.91 35.69
CA LEU A 62 7.98 -0.45 35.29
C LEU A 62 9.22 -1.22 34.87
N GLU A 63 9.48 -2.36 35.52
CA GLU A 63 10.60 -3.25 35.20
C GLU A 63 10.11 -4.43 34.35
N ALA A 64 10.81 -4.66 33.24
CA ALA A 64 10.50 -5.62 32.17
C ALA A 64 9.01 -5.70 31.73
N PRO A 65 8.29 -4.57 31.52
CA PRO A 65 6.90 -4.61 31.10
C PRO A 65 6.74 -5.24 29.71
N GLY A 66 6.09 -6.41 29.64
CA GLY A 66 5.73 -7.05 28.36
C GLY A 66 4.74 -6.21 27.54
N PHE A 67 3.90 -5.43 28.23
CA PHE A 67 3.15 -4.30 27.69
C PHE A 67 2.85 -3.30 28.83
N ILE A 68 2.47 -2.08 28.46
CA ILE A 68 2.03 -1.01 29.36
C ILE A 68 0.59 -0.69 29.01
N ASP A 69 -0.34 -0.93 29.94
CA ASP A 69 -1.74 -0.58 29.76
C ASP A 69 -1.92 0.93 29.98
N ILE A 70 -2.14 1.70 28.92
CA ILE A 70 -2.16 3.16 29.01
C ILE A 70 -3.45 3.66 29.68
N THR A 71 -4.48 2.80 29.81
CA THR A 71 -5.71 3.08 30.56
C THR A 71 -5.44 3.40 32.03
N ALA A 72 -4.40 2.81 32.61
CA ALA A 72 -4.01 2.99 34.01
C ALA A 72 -3.55 4.44 34.29
N TYR A 73 -2.98 5.10 33.28
CA TYR A 73 -2.37 6.42 33.36
C TYR A 73 -3.28 7.53 32.83
N SER A 74 -4.24 7.20 31.97
CA SER A 74 -5.32 8.11 31.57
C SER A 74 -6.61 7.35 31.30
N TRP A 75 -7.68 7.73 32.00
CA TRP A 75 -9.03 7.21 31.80
C TRP A 75 -9.58 7.51 30.39
N ARG A 76 -8.96 8.45 29.68
CA ARG A 76 -9.29 8.82 28.29
C ARG A 76 -8.75 7.80 27.28
N LEU A 77 -7.79 6.95 27.67
CA LEU A 77 -7.10 5.97 26.81
C LEU A 77 -7.70 4.55 26.90
N SER A 78 -9.02 4.44 26.94
CA SER A 78 -9.74 3.17 27.16
C SER A 78 -9.35 2.07 26.17
N GLY A 79 -8.88 0.92 26.68
CA GLY A 79 -8.54 -0.27 25.89
C GLY A 79 -7.11 -0.34 25.33
N MET A 80 -6.25 0.66 25.62
CA MET A 80 -4.96 0.80 24.92
C MET A 80 -3.77 0.12 25.61
N ARG A 81 -2.96 -0.60 24.82
CA ARG A 81 -1.71 -1.25 25.28
C ARG A 81 -0.53 -0.83 24.42
N PHE A 82 0.50 -0.29 25.06
CA PHE A 82 1.80 0.02 24.47
C PHE A 82 2.77 -1.15 24.66
N TYR A 83 3.59 -1.46 23.66
CA TYR A 83 4.52 -2.59 23.69
C TYR A 83 5.96 -2.09 23.54
N PRO A 84 6.71 -1.89 24.65
CA PRO A 84 8.08 -1.35 24.63
C PRO A 84 9.03 -2.14 23.72
N SER A 85 8.85 -3.46 23.66
CA SER A 85 9.62 -4.39 22.84
C SER A 85 9.59 -4.09 21.34
N HIS A 86 8.53 -3.45 20.83
CA HIS A 86 8.43 -3.10 19.40
C HIS A 86 9.45 -2.02 19.02
N PHE A 87 9.80 -1.13 19.95
CA PHE A 87 10.72 -0.02 19.71
C PHE A 87 12.18 -0.36 20.06
N LEU A 88 12.41 -1.37 20.92
CA LEU A 88 13.73 -1.78 21.41
C LEU A 88 14.62 -2.51 20.37
N GLY A 89 14.21 -2.58 19.11
CA GLY A 89 14.90 -3.38 18.08
C GLY A 89 15.70 -2.61 17.02
N ARG A 90 15.22 -1.46 16.50
CA ARG A 90 15.66 -0.95 15.19
C ARG A 90 15.73 0.58 14.99
N LEU A 91 15.62 1.39 16.04
CA LEU A 91 15.75 2.86 15.95
C LEU A 91 17.20 3.38 16.07
N TRP A 92 18.19 2.62 15.60
CA TRP A 92 19.63 2.88 15.82
C TRP A 92 20.26 3.89 14.82
N ALA A 93 19.46 4.77 14.22
CA ALA A 93 19.90 5.73 13.20
C ALA A 93 19.28 7.13 13.39
N GLY A 94 19.51 7.69 14.58
CA GLY A 94 19.01 9.02 14.98
C GLY A 94 18.11 8.94 16.21
N ALA A 95 18.33 9.85 17.16
CA ALA A 95 17.48 9.97 18.34
C ALA A 95 16.17 10.68 17.95
N TYR A 96 15.18 9.89 17.53
CA TYR A 96 13.83 10.40 17.26
C TYR A 96 12.98 10.38 18.53
N GLU A 97 12.48 11.54 18.94
CA GLU A 97 11.35 11.61 19.87
C GLU A 97 10.11 11.15 19.11
N ILE A 98 9.54 10.01 19.48
CA ILE A 98 8.31 9.51 18.84
C ILE A 98 7.13 10.08 19.63
N VAL A 99 6.66 11.25 19.21
CA VAL A 99 5.46 11.88 19.79
C VAL A 99 4.22 11.14 19.26
N VAL A 100 3.69 10.21 20.06
CA VAL A 100 2.43 9.52 19.77
C VAL A 100 1.28 10.31 20.40
N LEU A 101 0.91 11.40 19.76
CA LEU A 101 -0.40 12.01 20.01
C LEU A 101 -1.48 11.03 19.56
N LEU A 102 -2.32 10.57 20.47
CA LEU A 102 -3.42 9.66 20.13
C LEU A 102 -4.63 10.42 19.61
N ASP A 103 -4.80 11.69 20.00
CA ASP A 103 -5.70 12.65 19.34
C ASP A 103 -5.13 13.22 18.03
N TYR A 104 -3.83 13.07 17.78
CA TYR A 104 -3.15 13.49 16.54
C TYR A 104 -2.21 12.39 16.05
N LEU A 105 -2.75 11.24 15.63
CA LEU A 105 -2.00 10.29 14.80
C LEU A 105 -1.51 10.93 13.48
N ASP A 106 -2.12 12.06 13.16
CA ASP A 106 -1.88 12.96 12.06
C ASP A 106 -1.00 14.18 12.46
N PHE A 107 -0.43 14.16 13.68
CA PHE A 107 0.55 15.15 14.10
C PHE A 107 1.69 15.17 13.10
N VAL A 108 2.01 16.35 12.59
CA VAL A 108 3.14 16.50 11.70
C VAL A 108 4.32 17.06 12.46
N ASP A 109 5.38 16.27 12.51
CA ASP A 109 6.66 16.64 13.11
C ASP A 109 7.18 17.95 12.49
N PRO A 110 7.50 18.97 13.31
CA PRO A 110 7.97 20.27 12.82
C PRO A 110 9.38 20.27 12.25
N VAL A 111 10.16 19.19 12.38
CA VAL A 111 11.53 19.09 11.86
C VAL A 111 11.54 18.53 10.43
N HIS A 112 10.73 17.52 10.15
CA HIS A 112 10.74 16.75 8.91
C HIS A 112 9.46 16.89 8.08
N GLY A 113 8.36 17.37 8.66
CA GLY A 113 7.08 17.43 7.97
C GLY A 113 6.43 16.06 7.78
N ASN A 114 6.71 15.09 8.64
CA ASN A 114 6.12 13.75 8.56
C ASN A 114 5.07 13.51 9.65
N THR A 115 3.98 12.81 9.30
CA THR A 115 3.18 12.09 10.32
C THR A 115 3.93 10.84 10.80
N PRO A 116 3.64 10.31 11.99
CA PRO A 116 4.19 9.03 12.46
C PRO A 116 4.05 7.89 11.43
N LEU A 117 2.94 7.86 10.68
CA LEU A 117 2.71 6.87 9.62
C LEU A 117 3.62 7.09 8.41
N LEU A 118 3.78 8.33 7.96
CA LEU A 118 4.70 8.66 6.85
C LEU A 118 6.16 8.36 7.22
N ALA A 119 6.58 8.66 8.44
CA ALA A 119 7.91 8.31 8.95
C ALA A 119 8.13 6.79 8.96
N ALA A 120 7.16 6.01 9.47
CA ALA A 120 7.25 4.54 9.50
C ALA A 120 7.31 3.90 8.09
N LEU A 121 6.68 4.52 7.09
CA LEU A 121 6.71 4.09 5.69
C LEU A 121 8.01 4.49 4.95
N GLN A 122 8.67 5.58 5.36
CA GLN A 122 9.92 6.06 4.75
C GLN A 122 11.18 5.32 5.24
N CYS A 123 11.07 4.51 6.30
CA CYS A 123 12.15 3.66 6.79
C CYS A 123 12.63 2.66 5.72
N GLN A 124 13.96 2.49 5.60
CA GLN A 124 14.58 1.52 4.67
C GLN A 124 14.07 0.08 4.87
N VAL A 125 13.67 -0.26 6.09
CA VAL A 125 12.92 -1.48 6.41
C VAL A 125 11.65 -1.06 7.16
N PRO A 126 10.47 -1.05 6.51
CA PRO A 126 9.22 -0.65 7.14
C PRO A 126 8.84 -1.59 8.29
N ASP A 127 8.63 -1.06 9.50
CA ASP A 127 8.12 -1.84 10.62
C ASP A 127 6.62 -2.05 10.46
N LEU A 128 6.26 -3.24 9.98
CA LEU A 128 4.88 -3.64 9.76
C LEU A 128 4.05 -3.64 11.05
N THR A 129 4.68 -3.81 12.21
CA THR A 129 4.00 -3.80 13.52
C THR A 129 3.62 -2.39 13.92
N LEU A 130 4.53 -1.44 13.73
CA LEU A 130 4.28 -0.02 13.95
C LEU A 130 3.28 0.55 12.94
N ILE A 131 3.44 0.22 11.64
CA ILE A 131 2.50 0.63 10.59
C ILE A 131 1.10 0.09 10.91
N LYS A 132 0.98 -1.21 11.23
CA LYS A 132 -0.29 -1.81 11.63
C LYS A 132 -0.88 -1.13 12.87
N PHE A 133 -0.09 -0.89 13.90
CA PHE A 133 -0.56 -0.18 15.11
C PHE A 133 -1.11 1.22 14.76
N LEU A 134 -0.42 1.98 13.91
CA LEU A 134 -0.88 3.30 13.48
C LEU A 134 -2.17 3.21 12.63
N VAL A 135 -2.25 2.26 11.70
CA VAL A 135 -3.45 1.99 10.87
C VAL A 135 -4.64 1.57 11.74
N ASP A 136 -4.46 0.60 12.64
CA ASP A 136 -5.51 0.05 13.51
C ASP A 136 -6.07 1.10 14.48
N ASN A 137 -5.29 2.14 14.82
CA ASN A 137 -5.75 3.28 15.64
C ASN A 137 -6.30 4.46 14.82
N GLY A 138 -6.25 4.41 13.48
CA GLY A 138 -6.86 5.41 12.59
C GLY A 138 -5.93 6.49 12.05
N ALA A 139 -4.61 6.26 12.00
CA ALA A 139 -3.65 7.22 11.43
C ALA A 139 -3.92 7.48 9.95
N ASN A 140 -4.00 8.75 9.57
CA ASN A 140 -4.33 9.18 8.22
C ASN A 140 -3.06 9.41 7.39
N ALA A 141 -2.98 8.75 6.25
CA ALA A 141 -1.90 8.94 5.28
C ALA A 141 -1.96 10.27 4.51
N THR A 142 -2.90 11.17 4.83
CA THR A 142 -3.22 12.37 4.01
C THR A 142 -3.03 13.74 4.69
N VAL A 143 -2.64 13.83 5.96
CA VAL A 143 -2.51 15.14 6.65
C VAL A 143 -1.18 15.85 6.35
N GLN A 144 -1.24 17.18 6.19
CA GLN A 144 -0.18 18.03 5.67
C GLN A 144 0.78 18.60 6.73
N ALA A 145 2.07 18.54 6.42
CA ALA A 145 3.13 19.32 7.05
C ALA A 145 2.98 20.83 6.92
N LYS A 146 3.23 21.54 8.03
CA LYS A 146 3.41 22.99 8.02
C LYS A 146 4.89 23.36 7.79
N SER A 147 5.20 23.72 6.55
CA SER A 147 6.32 24.57 6.12
C SER A 147 7.76 24.19 6.50
N GLY A 148 8.45 23.53 5.57
CA GLY A 148 9.66 24.08 4.92
C GLY A 148 10.97 24.22 5.70
N VAL A 149 11.88 23.24 5.52
CA VAL A 149 13.29 23.35 5.07
C VAL A 149 13.91 21.94 5.02
N TYR A 150 14.81 21.67 4.07
CA TYR A 150 15.30 20.31 3.72
C TYR A 150 16.77 20.09 4.08
N THR A 151 17.12 18.93 4.65
CA THR A 151 18.46 18.29 4.71
C THR A 151 18.32 16.98 5.51
N VAL A 152 18.86 15.79 5.19
CA VAL A 152 19.50 15.12 4.01
C VAL A 152 19.11 13.62 4.20
N VAL A 153 18.98 12.67 3.25
CA VAL A 153 19.88 12.22 2.17
C VAL A 153 19.12 11.49 1.05
N HIS A 154 19.56 11.68 -0.20
CA HIS A 154 19.24 10.95 -1.45
C HIS A 154 17.78 10.70 -1.93
N CYS A 155 16.73 11.15 -1.24
CA CYS A 155 15.39 11.24 -1.82
C CYS A 155 14.62 12.48 -1.35
N THR A 156 13.64 12.88 -2.17
CA THR A 156 12.53 13.85 -1.93
C THR A 156 12.88 15.31 -1.62
N GLN A 157 12.58 16.18 -2.59
CA GLN A 157 12.59 17.66 -2.49
C GLN A 157 11.16 18.24 -2.68
N THR A 158 10.10 17.44 -2.45
CA THR A 158 8.75 17.69 -2.99
C THR A 158 7.60 17.36 -2.03
N VAL A 159 7.74 17.71 -0.74
CA VAL A 159 6.77 17.31 0.31
C VAL A 159 5.88 18.48 0.81
N VAL A 160 6.33 19.73 0.68
CA VAL A 160 5.86 20.82 1.56
C VAL A 160 4.61 21.61 1.09
N ASP A 161 4.29 21.67 -0.20
CA ASP A 161 3.33 22.67 -0.74
C ASP A 161 1.97 22.09 -1.23
N ALA A 162 1.48 20.98 -0.67
CA ALA A 162 0.58 20.08 -1.41
C ALA A 162 -0.94 20.12 -1.10
N LEU A 163 -1.44 20.79 -0.05
CA LEU A 163 -2.84 20.70 0.42
C LEU A 163 -3.31 22.02 1.06
N ASP A 164 -3.96 22.85 0.26
CA ASP A 164 -5.03 23.74 0.72
C ASP A 164 -6.23 23.61 -0.25
N ASP A 165 -7.40 24.04 0.19
CA ASP A 165 -8.69 23.59 -0.35
C ASP A 165 -9.01 23.98 -1.81
N ASN A 166 -9.98 23.26 -2.37
CA ASN A 166 -10.66 23.53 -3.66
C ASN A 166 -9.80 23.48 -4.95
N GLY A 167 -9.56 22.25 -5.41
CA GLY A 167 -9.66 21.93 -6.84
C GLY A 167 -8.51 22.34 -7.77
N LYS A 168 -7.38 22.87 -7.27
CA LYS A 168 -6.23 23.27 -8.10
C LYS A 168 -4.84 22.90 -7.56
N SER A 169 -4.53 21.60 -7.40
CA SER A 169 -3.23 21.02 -7.79
C SER A 169 -3.18 19.51 -7.55
N GLN A 170 -3.24 18.70 -8.62
CA GLN A 170 -3.10 17.24 -8.51
C GLN A 170 -1.63 16.75 -8.68
N ALA A 171 -0.61 17.51 -8.27
CA ALA A 171 0.78 17.20 -8.63
C ALA A 171 1.43 16.10 -7.76
N HIS A 172 1.45 16.26 -6.42
CA HIS A 172 2.40 15.51 -5.58
C HIS A 172 1.86 14.31 -4.79
N LEU A 173 0.53 14.16 -4.62
CA LEU A 173 -0.10 12.87 -4.21
C LEU A 173 0.00 11.77 -5.30
N LYS A 174 0.85 11.98 -6.32
CA LYS A 174 1.16 11.06 -7.42
C LYS A 174 2.57 10.44 -7.34
N SER A 175 3.48 10.95 -6.50
CA SER A 175 4.88 10.48 -6.49
C SER A 175 5.24 9.49 -5.37
N LEU A 176 4.61 9.58 -4.19
CA LEU A 176 4.94 8.70 -3.06
C LEU A 176 4.12 7.39 -3.10
N ALA A 177 2.80 7.48 -2.98
CA ALA A 177 1.91 6.33 -2.90
C ALA A 177 2.06 5.28 -4.02
N PRO A 178 2.28 5.63 -5.30
CA PRO A 178 2.36 4.63 -6.36
C PRO A 178 3.64 3.80 -6.34
N LYS A 179 4.76 4.32 -5.79
CA LYS A 179 6.07 3.66 -5.83
C LYS A 179 6.07 2.36 -5.03
N GLU A 180 5.92 2.46 -3.72
CA GLU A 180 5.92 1.30 -2.83
C GLU A 180 4.80 0.31 -3.19
N LEU A 181 3.65 0.79 -3.70
CA LEU A 181 2.57 -0.08 -4.18
C LEU A 181 2.93 -0.85 -5.45
N CYS A 182 3.70 -0.27 -6.37
CA CYS A 182 4.21 -0.95 -7.56
C CYS A 182 5.39 -1.88 -7.23
N GLU A 183 6.35 -1.40 -6.46
CA GLU A 183 7.67 -2.03 -6.28
C GLU A 183 7.69 -3.11 -5.18
N THR A 184 6.75 -3.12 -4.23
CA THR A 184 6.77 -4.10 -3.14
C THR A 184 6.49 -5.54 -3.61
N GLU A 185 7.37 -6.47 -3.23
CA GLU A 185 7.11 -7.92 -3.22
C GLU A 185 6.55 -8.41 -1.87
N ASN A 186 6.53 -7.56 -0.83
CA ASN A 186 6.02 -7.91 0.49
C ASN A 186 4.49 -7.80 0.51
N LEU A 187 3.82 -8.96 0.59
CA LEU A 187 2.36 -9.09 0.56
C LEU A 187 1.66 -8.42 1.75
N GLU A 188 2.27 -8.41 2.95
CA GLU A 188 1.66 -7.77 4.12
C GLU A 188 1.77 -6.24 4.04
N LEU A 189 2.90 -5.72 3.55
CA LEU A 189 3.02 -4.30 3.24
C LEU A 189 2.03 -3.88 2.14
N LEU A 190 1.89 -4.68 1.08
CA LEU A 190 0.92 -4.44 0.01
C LEU A 190 -0.52 -4.39 0.53
N LYS A 191 -0.92 -5.32 1.41
CA LYS A 191 -2.24 -5.30 2.07
C LYS A 191 -2.47 -4.01 2.85
N MET A 192 -1.53 -3.61 3.69
CA MET A 192 -1.67 -2.39 4.51
C MET A 192 -1.72 -1.12 3.67
N LEU A 193 -0.90 -1.01 2.62
CA LEU A 193 -0.96 0.11 1.68
C LEU A 193 -2.33 0.21 0.99
N LEU A 194 -2.93 -0.91 0.59
CA LEU A 194 -4.28 -0.93 0.02
C LEU A 194 -5.37 -0.61 1.05
N GLN A 195 -5.21 -1.05 2.31
CA GLN A 195 -6.12 -0.70 3.42
C GLN A 195 -6.08 0.79 3.77
N LEU A 196 -4.93 1.46 3.60
CA LEU A 196 -4.76 2.91 3.70
C LEU A 196 -5.41 3.70 2.55
N GLY A 197 -6.15 3.05 1.65
CA GLY A 197 -6.87 3.70 0.55
C GLY A 197 -5.98 4.13 -0.62
N LEU A 198 -4.74 3.64 -0.72
CA LEU A 198 -3.88 3.92 -1.86
C LEU A 198 -4.49 3.28 -3.11
N SER A 199 -4.85 4.11 -4.09
CA SER A 199 -5.48 3.64 -5.33
C SER A 199 -4.51 2.79 -6.17
N PRO A 200 -4.84 1.52 -6.47
CA PRO A 200 -4.00 0.66 -7.31
C PRO A 200 -3.99 1.04 -8.80
N ASN A 201 -4.79 2.03 -9.18
CA ASN A 201 -4.90 2.54 -10.55
C ASN A 201 -3.98 3.75 -10.82
N LYS A 202 -3.21 4.22 -9.84
CA LYS A 202 -2.18 5.24 -10.06
C LYS A 202 -0.88 4.58 -10.55
N ALA A 203 -0.34 5.10 -11.66
CA ALA A 203 0.94 4.64 -12.18
C ALA A 203 2.13 5.34 -11.50
N TYR A 204 3.19 4.59 -11.19
CA TYR A 204 4.50 5.12 -10.80
C TYR A 204 5.45 5.06 -12.00
N GLN A 205 6.12 6.17 -12.35
CA GLN A 205 7.02 6.24 -13.53
C GLN A 205 6.42 5.66 -14.83
N GLY A 206 5.09 5.74 -14.99
CA GLY A 206 4.39 5.13 -16.12
C GLY A 206 4.27 3.61 -16.05
N ILE A 207 4.30 3.00 -14.87
CA ILE A 207 4.05 1.58 -14.58
C ILE A 207 2.87 1.50 -13.61
N LEU A 208 1.86 0.67 -13.90
CA LEU A 208 0.76 0.38 -12.97
C LEU A 208 1.13 -0.76 -12.02
N ALA A 209 0.65 -0.72 -10.77
CA ALA A 209 0.96 -1.76 -9.78
C ALA A 209 0.52 -3.15 -10.28
N LEU A 210 -0.66 -3.24 -10.91
CA LEU A 210 -1.18 -4.47 -11.49
C LEU A 210 -0.34 -4.97 -12.69
N ASN A 211 0.23 -4.07 -13.49
CA ASN A 211 1.19 -4.46 -14.53
C ASN A 211 2.49 -4.97 -13.91
N ASN A 212 2.99 -4.36 -12.83
CA ASN A 212 4.23 -4.80 -12.19
C ASN A 212 4.05 -6.10 -11.41
N ALA A 213 2.84 -6.43 -10.97
CA ALA A 213 2.52 -7.69 -10.31
C ALA A 213 2.71 -8.92 -11.22
N LEU A 214 2.62 -8.76 -12.55
CA LEU A 214 2.96 -9.81 -13.54
C LEU A 214 4.46 -10.14 -13.60
N TYR A 215 5.31 -9.34 -12.95
CA TYR A 215 6.75 -9.53 -12.88
C TYR A 215 7.20 -9.78 -11.43
N GLY A 216 8.14 -10.71 -11.24
CA GLY A 216 8.71 -11.02 -9.94
C GLY A 216 7.98 -12.12 -9.16
N ARG A 217 8.21 -12.17 -7.84
CA ARG A 217 7.69 -13.22 -6.97
C ARG A 217 6.26 -12.93 -6.50
N ASN A 218 5.55 -13.99 -6.07
CA ASN A 218 4.17 -13.91 -5.55
C ASN A 218 3.19 -13.23 -6.53
N CYS A 219 3.37 -13.44 -7.84
CA CYS A 219 2.57 -12.83 -8.91
C CYS A 219 1.07 -13.03 -8.66
N MET A 220 0.64 -14.26 -8.39
CA MET A 220 -0.76 -14.60 -8.18
C MET A 220 -1.38 -13.86 -6.99
N GLU A 221 -0.68 -13.83 -5.85
CA GLU A 221 -1.13 -13.18 -4.62
C GLU A 221 -1.16 -11.66 -4.78
N ARG A 222 -0.14 -11.06 -5.43
CA ARG A 222 -0.09 -9.62 -5.71
C ARG A 222 -1.23 -9.20 -6.63
N LEU A 223 -1.50 -9.96 -7.71
CA LEU A 223 -2.64 -9.73 -8.59
C LEU A 223 -3.97 -9.82 -7.83
N GLN A 224 -4.19 -10.88 -7.04
CA GLN A 224 -5.42 -11.04 -6.25
C GLN A 224 -5.67 -9.87 -5.29
N LEU A 225 -4.63 -9.41 -4.57
CA LEU A 225 -4.73 -8.27 -3.65
C LEU A 225 -5.09 -6.97 -4.37
N LEU A 226 -4.39 -6.68 -5.47
CA LEU A 226 -4.62 -5.47 -6.27
C LEU A 226 -6.01 -5.48 -6.91
N LEU A 227 -6.42 -6.57 -7.53
CA LEU A 227 -7.75 -6.72 -8.15
C LEU A 227 -8.87 -6.60 -7.10
N LYS A 228 -8.72 -7.22 -5.93
CA LYS A 228 -9.66 -7.10 -4.81
C LYS A 228 -9.77 -5.65 -4.28
N ALA A 229 -8.71 -4.86 -4.38
CA ALA A 229 -8.70 -3.44 -4.08
C ALA A 229 -9.14 -2.54 -5.26
N GLY A 230 -9.71 -3.12 -6.33
CA GLY A 230 -10.30 -2.39 -7.46
C GLY A 230 -9.34 -2.08 -8.61
N ALA A 231 -8.13 -2.65 -8.64
CA ALA A 231 -7.18 -2.46 -9.73
C ALA A 231 -7.80 -2.80 -11.10
N ASP A 232 -7.57 -1.96 -12.11
CA ASP A 232 -8.16 -2.10 -13.43
C ASP A 232 -7.20 -2.85 -14.39
N PRO A 233 -7.56 -4.06 -14.87
CA PRO A 233 -6.72 -4.85 -15.76
C PRO A 233 -6.65 -4.30 -17.19
N THR A 234 -7.48 -3.33 -17.55
CA THR A 234 -7.56 -2.71 -18.88
C THR A 234 -6.89 -1.35 -18.96
N LEU A 235 -6.68 -0.69 -17.82
CA LEU A 235 -5.99 0.60 -17.74
C LEU A 235 -4.57 0.47 -18.31
N GLN A 236 -4.18 1.46 -19.12
CA GLN A 236 -2.89 1.46 -19.80
C GLN A 236 -1.86 2.28 -19.02
N ASP A 237 -0.67 1.71 -18.89
CA ASP A 237 0.50 2.38 -18.33
C ASP A 237 1.14 3.36 -19.35
N GLY A 238 2.22 4.03 -18.95
CA GLY A 238 2.90 5.04 -19.77
C GLY A 238 3.53 4.51 -21.06
N LYS A 239 3.51 3.19 -21.30
CA LYS A 239 3.94 2.54 -22.55
C LYS A 239 2.76 1.96 -23.35
N GLY A 240 1.51 2.32 -23.00
CA GLY A 240 0.32 1.78 -23.65
C GLY A 240 0.10 0.29 -23.36
N ARG A 241 0.47 -0.17 -22.15
CA ARG A 241 0.35 -1.57 -21.73
C ARG A 241 -0.65 -1.70 -20.60
N SER A 242 -1.63 -2.59 -20.75
CA SER A 242 -2.54 -3.00 -19.68
C SER A 242 -2.19 -4.42 -19.22
N ALA A 243 -2.69 -4.83 -18.04
CA ALA A 243 -2.45 -6.19 -17.55
C ALA A 243 -3.00 -7.24 -18.52
N LEU A 244 -4.20 -7.00 -19.09
CA LEU A 244 -4.80 -7.86 -20.12
C LEU A 244 -3.92 -7.97 -21.38
N LYS A 245 -3.24 -6.89 -21.79
CA LYS A 245 -2.31 -6.92 -22.93
C LYS A 245 -1.03 -7.66 -22.59
N LEU A 246 -0.47 -7.43 -21.41
CA LEU A 246 0.79 -8.03 -20.97
C LEU A 246 0.66 -9.54 -20.82
N VAL A 247 -0.41 -10.02 -20.20
CA VAL A 247 -0.60 -11.45 -19.90
C VAL A 247 -0.75 -12.33 -21.15
N VAL A 248 -1.11 -11.75 -22.31
CA VAL A 248 -1.16 -12.40 -23.63
C VAL A 248 -0.03 -11.94 -24.57
N SER A 249 1.04 -11.36 -24.01
CA SER A 249 2.23 -10.89 -24.74
C SER A 249 3.54 -11.29 -24.06
N MET A 250 3.46 -12.04 -22.97
CA MET A 250 4.59 -12.56 -22.21
C MET A 250 4.60 -14.07 -22.39
N ASP A 251 5.73 -14.60 -22.84
CA ASP A 251 5.87 -16.04 -23.03
C ASP A 251 5.71 -16.78 -21.69
N GLU A 252 5.22 -18.03 -21.75
CA GLU A 252 5.11 -18.96 -20.62
C GLU A 252 4.32 -18.44 -19.39
N GLN A 253 3.36 -17.53 -19.58
CA GLN A 253 2.46 -17.15 -18.47
C GLN A 253 1.61 -18.34 -18.01
N PRO A 254 1.53 -18.62 -16.69
CA PRO A 254 0.69 -19.69 -16.18
C PRO A 254 -0.79 -19.47 -16.58
N PRO A 255 -1.52 -20.51 -17.04
CA PRO A 255 -2.93 -20.40 -17.42
C PRO A 255 -3.80 -19.74 -16.35
N GLU A 256 -3.49 -19.97 -15.07
CA GLU A 256 -4.18 -19.41 -13.90
C GLU A 256 -4.00 -17.89 -13.76
N VAL A 257 -2.86 -17.35 -14.19
CA VAL A 257 -2.60 -15.90 -14.23
C VAL A 257 -3.40 -15.26 -15.36
N VAL A 258 -3.40 -15.87 -16.56
CA VAL A 258 -4.27 -15.47 -17.68
C VAL A 258 -5.73 -15.48 -17.24
N ARG A 259 -6.17 -16.57 -16.60
CA ARG A 259 -7.54 -16.78 -16.11
C ARG A 259 -7.97 -15.74 -15.08
N LEU A 260 -7.10 -15.37 -14.14
CA LEU A 260 -7.38 -14.36 -13.13
C LEU A 260 -7.61 -12.98 -13.76
N VAL A 261 -6.69 -12.55 -14.65
CA VAL A 261 -6.79 -11.26 -15.34
C VAL A 261 -7.99 -11.23 -16.29
N ALA A 262 -8.24 -12.32 -17.04
CA ALA A 262 -9.37 -12.44 -17.95
C ALA A 262 -10.72 -12.38 -17.22
N ARG A 263 -10.88 -13.09 -16.09
CA ARG A 263 -12.08 -12.99 -15.24
C ARG A 263 -12.30 -11.58 -14.72
N ALA A 264 -11.27 -10.90 -14.23
CA ALA A 264 -11.37 -9.52 -13.77
C ALA A 264 -11.73 -8.53 -14.90
N CYS A 265 -11.39 -8.84 -16.16
CA CYS A 265 -11.88 -8.10 -17.33
C CYS A 265 -13.35 -8.42 -17.62
N GLN A 266 -13.75 -9.70 -17.54
CA GLN A 266 -15.13 -10.13 -17.81
C GLN A 266 -16.13 -9.62 -16.76
N GLU A 267 -15.77 -9.60 -15.48
CA GLU A 267 -16.57 -9.00 -14.40
C GLU A 267 -16.88 -7.52 -14.65
N ARG A 268 -16.05 -6.85 -15.47
CA ARG A 268 -16.21 -5.45 -15.92
C ARG A 268 -16.82 -5.32 -17.32
N ASN A 269 -17.17 -6.43 -17.97
CA ASN A 269 -17.60 -6.52 -19.37
C ASN A 269 -16.57 -5.96 -20.39
N MET A 270 -15.27 -6.14 -20.12
CA MET A 270 -14.15 -5.57 -20.89
C MET A 270 -13.17 -6.63 -21.45
N ILE A 271 -13.52 -7.92 -21.45
CA ILE A 271 -12.61 -8.98 -21.93
C ILE A 271 -12.26 -8.84 -23.43
N ASP A 272 -13.20 -8.36 -24.25
CA ASP A 272 -13.04 -8.16 -25.68
C ASP A 272 -12.49 -6.77 -26.06
N VAL A 273 -11.98 -6.01 -25.09
CA VAL A 273 -11.27 -4.77 -25.38
C VAL A 273 -10.01 -5.06 -26.20
N LYS A 274 -9.80 -4.25 -27.24
CA LYS A 274 -8.63 -4.33 -28.12
C LYS A 274 -7.33 -4.05 -27.35
N VAL A 275 -6.48 -5.07 -27.24
CA VAL A 275 -5.14 -4.98 -26.61
C VAL A 275 -4.09 -4.34 -27.55
N ASN A 276 -4.38 -4.34 -28.86
CA ASN A 276 -3.69 -3.56 -29.88
C ASN A 276 -4.70 -3.13 -30.97
N PRO A 277 -4.36 -2.25 -31.93
CA PRO A 277 -5.34 -1.66 -32.86
C PRO A 277 -6.21 -2.67 -33.64
N VAL A 278 -5.72 -3.90 -33.84
CA VAL A 278 -6.44 -4.96 -34.57
C VAL A 278 -7.07 -5.97 -33.62
N ASN A 279 -6.33 -6.44 -32.61
CA ASN A 279 -6.64 -7.67 -31.89
C ASN A 279 -7.26 -7.41 -30.50
N THR A 280 -8.26 -8.22 -30.14
CA THR A 280 -8.64 -8.49 -28.74
C THR A 280 -7.56 -9.37 -28.06
N ALA A 281 -7.70 -9.67 -26.77
CA ALA A 281 -6.81 -10.62 -26.09
C ALA A 281 -6.81 -12.00 -26.80
N LEU A 282 -8.01 -12.51 -27.14
CA LEU A 282 -8.17 -13.79 -27.85
C LEU A 282 -7.60 -13.72 -29.29
N GLY A 283 -7.83 -12.62 -30.01
CA GLY A 283 -7.23 -12.42 -31.33
C GLY A 283 -5.70 -12.40 -31.30
N ARG A 284 -5.11 -11.88 -30.23
CA ARG A 284 -3.65 -11.92 -30.06
C ARG A 284 -3.16 -13.34 -29.77
N ALA A 285 -3.76 -14.05 -28.81
CA ALA A 285 -3.40 -15.45 -28.51
C ALA A 285 -3.53 -16.36 -29.75
N CYS A 286 -4.58 -16.18 -30.55
CA CYS A 286 -4.77 -16.90 -31.80
C CYS A 286 -3.65 -16.60 -32.82
N GLY A 287 -3.27 -15.33 -32.98
CA GLY A 287 -2.20 -14.91 -33.89
C GLY A 287 -0.79 -15.33 -33.47
N PHE A 288 -0.58 -15.71 -32.20
CA PHE A 288 0.66 -16.27 -31.67
C PHE A 288 0.63 -17.80 -31.57
N TYR A 289 -0.44 -18.45 -32.05
CA TYR A 289 -0.64 -19.90 -32.04
C TYR A 289 -0.63 -20.51 -30.62
N GLU A 290 -1.26 -19.83 -29.65
CA GLU A 290 -1.36 -20.30 -28.26
C GLU A 290 -2.73 -20.96 -27.96
N PRO A 291 -2.93 -22.26 -28.22
CA PRO A 291 -4.23 -22.90 -28.05
C PRO A 291 -4.70 -22.93 -26.59
N VAL A 292 -3.79 -23.09 -25.62
CA VAL A 292 -4.12 -23.10 -24.19
C VAL A 292 -4.61 -21.72 -23.73
N THR A 293 -3.91 -20.65 -24.08
CA THR A 293 -4.33 -19.27 -23.81
C THR A 293 -5.69 -18.97 -24.46
N CYS A 294 -5.91 -19.45 -25.70
CA CYS A 294 -7.20 -19.32 -26.37
C CYS A 294 -8.34 -20.02 -25.60
N CYS A 295 -8.13 -21.27 -25.15
CA CYS A 295 -9.10 -21.97 -24.31
C CYS A 295 -9.42 -21.19 -23.02
N VAL A 296 -8.40 -20.73 -22.29
CA VAL A 296 -8.61 -19.99 -21.02
C VAL A 296 -9.42 -18.71 -21.26
N LEU A 297 -9.14 -17.96 -22.32
CA LEU A 297 -9.88 -16.74 -22.66
C LEU A 297 -11.33 -17.04 -23.04
N ILE A 298 -11.57 -18.07 -23.86
CA ILE A 298 -12.92 -18.53 -24.22
C ILE A 298 -13.70 -19.00 -22.97
N GLU A 299 -13.08 -19.77 -22.09
CA GLU A 299 -13.66 -20.20 -20.79
C GLU A 299 -13.97 -19.01 -19.86
N CYS A 300 -13.29 -17.88 -20.02
CA CYS A 300 -13.58 -16.64 -19.30
C CYS A 300 -14.59 -15.74 -20.03
N GLY A 301 -15.16 -16.17 -21.15
CA GLY A 301 -16.21 -15.45 -21.88
C GLY A 301 -15.74 -14.56 -23.03
N ALA A 302 -14.47 -14.67 -23.48
CA ALA A 302 -13.99 -13.91 -24.63
C ALA A 302 -14.70 -14.33 -25.92
N SER A 303 -15.12 -13.35 -26.72
CA SER A 303 -15.84 -13.58 -27.97
C SER A 303 -14.91 -14.17 -29.04
N PRO A 304 -15.27 -15.32 -29.68
CA PRO A 304 -14.51 -15.88 -30.79
C PRO A 304 -14.65 -15.09 -32.10
N PHE A 305 -15.37 -13.96 -32.09
CA PHE A 305 -15.64 -13.14 -33.27
C PHE A 305 -14.77 -11.87 -33.29
N GLY A 306 -14.51 -11.35 -34.48
CA GLY A 306 -13.65 -10.19 -34.70
C GLY A 306 -12.43 -10.54 -35.55
N THR A 307 -11.29 -9.89 -35.28
CA THR A 307 -10.10 -10.01 -36.13
C THR A 307 -8.85 -10.44 -35.39
N PHE A 308 -8.01 -11.24 -36.07
CA PHE A 308 -6.67 -11.61 -35.64
C PHE A 308 -5.57 -11.23 -36.65
N GLY A 309 -4.33 -11.16 -36.19
CA GLY A 309 -3.13 -11.02 -37.03
C GLY A 309 -2.91 -9.62 -37.64
N TYR A 310 -2.00 -9.56 -38.61
CA TYR A 310 -1.82 -8.43 -39.52
C TYR A 310 -1.33 -8.94 -40.90
N PRO A 311 -2.04 -8.69 -42.02
CA PRO A 311 -3.32 -7.99 -42.11
C PRO A 311 -4.45 -8.69 -41.33
N PRO A 312 -5.51 -7.97 -40.93
CA PRO A 312 -6.61 -8.52 -40.16
C PRO A 312 -7.32 -9.67 -40.89
N GLN A 313 -7.50 -10.80 -40.20
CA GLN A 313 -8.19 -12.01 -40.67
C GLN A 313 -9.33 -12.37 -39.71
N ASP A 314 -10.29 -13.18 -40.15
CA ASP A 314 -11.44 -13.60 -39.33
C ASP A 314 -11.02 -14.49 -38.14
N LEU A 315 -11.30 -14.04 -36.92
CA LEU A 315 -10.90 -14.72 -35.69
C LEU A 315 -11.52 -16.13 -35.56
N HIS A 316 -12.79 -16.29 -35.93
CA HIS A 316 -13.51 -17.56 -35.76
C HIS A 316 -12.90 -18.66 -36.64
N THR A 317 -12.55 -18.31 -37.87
CA THR A 317 -11.83 -19.17 -38.82
C THR A 317 -10.40 -19.45 -38.35
N GLY A 318 -9.68 -18.42 -37.87
CA GLY A 318 -8.32 -18.56 -37.33
C GLY A 318 -8.25 -19.54 -36.15
N LEU A 319 -9.18 -19.44 -35.20
CA LEU A 319 -9.28 -20.36 -34.06
C LEU A 319 -9.54 -21.79 -34.52
N LYS A 320 -10.47 -22.01 -35.47
CA LYS A 320 -10.73 -23.34 -36.04
C LYS A 320 -9.49 -23.96 -36.68
N MET A 321 -8.70 -23.18 -37.41
CA MET A 321 -7.44 -23.63 -37.99
C MET A 321 -6.42 -23.94 -36.90
N LEU A 322 -6.28 -23.09 -35.88
CA LEU A 322 -5.35 -23.30 -34.76
C LEU A 322 -5.63 -24.62 -34.03
N PHE A 323 -6.86 -24.84 -33.57
CA PHE A 323 -7.25 -26.05 -32.84
C PHE A 323 -7.06 -27.33 -33.67
N ALA A 324 -7.31 -27.27 -34.98
CA ALA A 324 -7.07 -28.39 -35.89
C ALA A 324 -5.57 -28.67 -36.14
N LEU A 325 -4.73 -27.63 -36.16
CA LEU A 325 -3.27 -27.76 -36.35
C LEU A 325 -2.56 -28.27 -35.09
N THR A 326 -3.08 -27.98 -33.90
CA THR A 326 -2.47 -28.36 -32.61
C THR A 326 -3.09 -29.61 -31.98
N ASP A 327 -3.90 -30.37 -32.73
CA ASP A 327 -4.66 -31.55 -32.28
C ASP A 327 -5.37 -31.33 -30.93
N THR A 328 -5.88 -30.11 -30.73
CA THR A 328 -6.43 -29.67 -29.45
C THR A 328 -7.96 -29.64 -29.55
N PRO A 329 -8.71 -30.21 -28.59
CA PRO A 329 -10.18 -30.31 -28.70
C PRO A 329 -10.84 -28.96 -28.94
N LEU A 330 -11.61 -28.84 -30.03
CA LEU A 330 -12.30 -27.61 -30.40
C LEU A 330 -13.37 -27.24 -29.36
N PRO A 331 -13.31 -26.04 -28.74
CA PRO A 331 -14.36 -25.53 -27.83
C PRO A 331 -15.76 -25.55 -28.44
N ASP A 332 -16.79 -25.81 -27.62
CA ASP A 332 -18.19 -25.93 -28.09
C ASP A 332 -18.70 -24.66 -28.80
N CYS A 333 -18.31 -23.47 -28.33
CA CYS A 333 -18.65 -22.19 -28.95
C CYS A 333 -18.11 -22.01 -30.39
N LEU A 334 -17.14 -22.83 -30.81
CA LEU A 334 -16.61 -22.84 -32.16
C LEU A 334 -17.23 -23.93 -33.05
N LYS A 335 -17.94 -24.92 -32.49
CA LYS A 335 -18.47 -26.06 -33.26
C LYS A 335 -19.59 -25.65 -34.23
N PHE A 336 -20.38 -24.66 -33.87
CA PHE A 336 -21.48 -24.16 -34.69
C PHE A 336 -21.02 -23.00 -35.59
N GLN A 337 -21.46 -22.98 -36.84
CA GLN A 337 -21.46 -21.75 -37.63
C GLN A 337 -22.61 -20.88 -37.10
N CYS A 338 -22.37 -19.58 -36.92
CA CYS A 338 -23.49 -18.65 -36.88
C CYS A 338 -24.23 -18.77 -38.22
N SER A 339 -25.48 -19.24 -38.16
CA SER A 339 -26.43 -19.03 -39.24
C SER A 339 -26.56 -17.53 -39.45
N ASN A 340 -26.31 -17.06 -40.67
CA ASN A 340 -26.50 -15.66 -41.03
C ASN A 340 -27.99 -15.29 -40.84
N GLU A 341 -28.25 -14.29 -40.00
CA GLU A 341 -29.46 -13.45 -40.01
C GLU A 341 -29.03 -11.97 -40.04
#